data_AF-A0A954YI05-F1
#
_entry.id   AF-A0A954YI05-F1
#
_cell.length_a   1.000
_cell.length_b   1.000
_cell.length_c   1.000
_cell.angle_alpha   90.00
_cell.angle_beta   90.00
_cell.angle_gamma   90.00
#
_symmetry.space_group_name_H-M   'P 1'
#
loop_
_entity.id
_entity.type
_entity.pdbx_description
1 polymer ?
#
loop_
_entity_poly.entity_id
_entity_poly.type
_entity_poly.pdbx_seq_one_letter_code
_entity_poly.pdbx_strand_id
1 'polypeptide(L)'
;MAKPRDELRRQMTLYATIGTTVVVEAITIALRFGAGADAVSFNKSAPLLLQIHHMFWSIPILVALPLTWRRSQLSGLLLGVALGFVFSDLLHHFLVLPLTVGNTGWHWP
;
A
#
# COMPACT_ATOMS: atom_id res chain seq x y z
N MET A 1 -4.43 -5.44 -31.00
CA MET A 1 -3.37 -4.51 -30.55
C MET A 1 -3.96 -3.52 -29.57
N ALA A 2 -3.37 -3.33 -28.40
CA ALA A 2 -3.78 -2.28 -27.45
C ALA A 2 -3.43 -0.89 -28.02
N LYS A 3 -4.21 0.15 -27.70
CA LYS A 3 -3.88 1.51 -28.12
C LYS A 3 -2.63 1.98 -27.36
N PRO A 4 -1.76 2.83 -27.95
CA PRO A 4 -0.54 3.32 -27.27
C PRO A 4 -0.80 3.94 -25.89
N ARG A 5 -1.96 4.59 -25.70
CA ARG A 5 -2.38 5.17 -24.42
C ARG A 5 -2.69 4.13 -23.35
N ASP A 6 -3.26 2.99 -23.75
CA ASP A 6 -3.62 1.89 -22.85
C ASP A 6 -2.36 1.16 -22.39
N GLU A 7 -1.40 0.98 -23.31
CA GLU A 7 -0.10 0.39 -23.00
C GLU A 7 0.67 1.23 -21.98
N LEU A 8 0.76 2.55 -22.20
CA LEU A 8 1.42 3.45 -21.27
C LEU A 8 0.77 3.42 -19.88
N ARG A 9 -0.57 3.45 -19.81
CA ARG A 9 -1.29 3.35 -18.53
C ARG A 9 -0.93 2.05 -17.82
N ARG A 10 -0.96 0.92 -18.54
CA ARG A 10 -0.63 -0.41 -17.99
C ARG A 10 0.79 -0.45 -17.43
N GLN A 11 1.77 0.04 -18.18
CA GLN A 11 3.16 0.11 -17.74
C GLN A 11 3.30 0.96 -16.47
N MET A 12 2.68 2.15 -16.45
CA MET A 12 2.70 3.02 -15.29
C MET A 12 2.03 2.38 -14.08
N THR A 13 0.89 1.71 -14.25
CA THR A 13 0.23 0.94 -13.18
C THR A 13 1.15 -0.15 -12.65
N LEU A 14 1.78 -0.94 -13.52
CA LEU A 14 2.66 -2.03 -13.10
C LEU A 14 3.86 -1.50 -12.29
N TYR A 15 4.61 -0.55 -12.84
CA TYR A 15 5.80 -0.01 -12.18
C TYR A 15 5.45 0.71 -10.87
N ALA A 16 4.37 1.50 -10.87
CA ALA A 16 3.92 2.17 -9.66
C ALA A 16 3.43 1.17 -8.61
N THR A 17 2.73 0.10 -9.00
CA THR A 17 2.32 -0.96 -8.06
C THR A 17 3.53 -1.58 -7.39
N ILE A 18 4.50 -2.07 -8.17
CA ILE A 18 5.69 -2.73 -7.63
C ILE A 18 6.49 -1.74 -6.76
N GLY A 19 6.74 -0.54 -7.26
CA GLY A 19 7.51 0.49 -6.55
C GLY A 19 6.85 0.89 -5.24
N THR A 20 5.54 1.17 -5.25
CA THR A 20 4.79 1.50 -4.04
C THR A 20 4.75 0.34 -3.06
N THR A 21 4.51 -0.90 -3.51
CA THR A 21 4.54 -2.07 -2.63
C THR A 21 5.87 -2.18 -1.89
N VAL A 22 7.00 -2.09 -2.61
CA VAL A 22 8.34 -2.21 -2.01
C VAL A 22 8.63 -1.07 -1.04
N VAL A 23 8.33 0.18 -1.42
CA VAL A 23 8.61 1.35 -0.58
C VAL A 23 7.75 1.36 0.68
N VAL A 24 6.45 1.10 0.55
CA VAL A 24 5.53 1.07 1.69
C VAL A 24 5.85 -0.07 2.63
N GLU A 25 6.19 -1.26 2.11
CA GLU A 25 6.59 -2.39 2.95
C GLU A 25 7.90 -2.10 3.69
N ALA A 26 8.89 -1.53 3.02
CA ALA A 26 10.16 -1.16 3.64
C ALA A 26 9.96 -0.14 4.79
N ILE A 27 9.12 0.88 4.57
CA ILE A 27 8.75 1.84 5.61
C ILE A 27 8.02 1.13 6.75
N THR A 28 7.07 0.25 6.44
CA THR A 28 6.27 -0.48 7.43
C THR A 28 7.17 -1.37 8.30
N ILE A 29 8.08 -2.13 7.70
CA ILE A 29 9.08 -2.95 8.41
C ILE A 29 9.98 -2.06 9.28
N ALA A 30 10.50 -0.95 8.74
CA ALA A 30 11.39 -0.06 9.47
C ALA A 30 10.69 0.57 10.68
N LEU A 31 9.46 1.03 10.54
CA LEU A 31 8.67 1.57 11.65
C LEU A 31 8.31 0.47 12.65
N ARG A 32 7.94 -0.71 12.15
CA ARG A 32 7.49 -1.83 12.98
C ARG A 32 8.60 -2.41 13.85
N PHE A 33 9.75 -2.69 13.26
CA PHE A 33 10.84 -3.38 13.94
C PHE A 33 11.95 -2.42 14.40
N GLY A 34 12.07 -1.24 13.80
CA GLY A 34 13.05 -0.23 14.19
C GLY A 34 12.66 0.59 15.42
N ALA A 35 11.37 0.72 15.73
CA ALA A 35 10.90 1.46 16.90
C ALA A 35 10.97 0.67 18.22
N GLY A 36 11.20 -0.65 18.17
CA GLY A 36 11.30 -1.51 19.35
C GLY A 36 10.00 -1.67 20.18
N ALA A 37 8.90 -1.06 19.73
CA ALA A 37 7.59 -1.14 20.35
C ALA A 37 6.80 -2.36 19.85
N ASP A 38 6.12 -3.07 20.75
CA ASP A 38 5.15 -4.08 20.37
C ASP A 38 3.93 -3.45 19.65
N ALA A 39 3.12 -4.26 18.94
CA ALA A 39 1.94 -3.76 18.22
C ALA A 39 0.99 -2.94 19.07
N VAL A 40 0.78 -3.36 20.31
CA VAL A 40 -0.21 -2.81 21.20
C VAL A 40 0.27 -1.45 21.72
N SER A 41 1.55 -1.32 22.06
CA SER A 41 2.14 -0.04 22.46
C SER A 41 2.26 0.95 21.29
N PHE A 42 2.60 0.48 20.09
CA PHE A 42 2.58 1.32 18.88
C PHE A 42 1.16 1.83 18.58
N ASN A 43 0.15 0.94 18.56
CA ASN A 43 -1.22 1.32 18.23
C ASN A 43 -1.85 2.27 19.27
N LYS A 44 -1.42 2.24 20.54
CA LYS A 44 -1.91 3.21 21.55
C LYS A 44 -1.45 4.64 21.29
N SER A 45 -0.33 4.83 20.62
CA SER A 45 0.33 6.13 20.44
C SER A 45 0.34 6.62 18.99
N ALA A 46 0.17 5.70 18.03
CA ALA A 46 0.12 6.03 16.61
C ALA A 46 -1.16 6.83 16.30
N PRO A 47 -1.11 7.84 15.42
CA PRO A 47 -2.29 8.48 14.84
C PRO A 47 -3.21 7.43 14.21
N LEU A 48 -4.54 7.64 14.25
CA LEU A 48 -5.53 6.71 13.69
C LEU A 48 -5.19 6.27 12.25
N LEU A 49 -4.68 7.19 11.42
CA LEU A 49 -4.27 6.94 10.04
C LEU A 49 -3.01 6.05 9.89
N LEU A 50 -2.27 5.82 10.97
CA LEU A 50 -1.15 4.90 11.08
C LEU A 50 -1.50 3.63 11.89
N GLN A 51 -2.58 3.66 12.67
CA GLN A 51 -3.18 2.48 13.31
C GLN A 51 -3.98 1.63 12.31
N ILE A 52 -4.52 2.27 11.27
CA ILE A 52 -5.33 1.66 10.23
C ILE A 52 -4.42 1.02 9.18
N HIS A 53 -4.77 -0.20 8.74
CA HIS A 53 -4.19 -0.87 7.57
C HIS A 53 -3.89 0.13 6.44
N HIS A 54 -2.65 0.22 5.97
CA HIS A 54 -2.31 1.26 5.01
C HIS A 54 -3.00 1.05 3.65
N MET A 55 -3.63 -0.12 3.43
CA MET A 55 -4.57 -0.34 2.33
C MET A 55 -5.71 0.69 2.26
N PHE A 56 -6.12 1.30 3.38
CA PHE A 56 -7.25 2.25 3.35
C PHE A 56 -6.93 3.55 2.60
N TRP A 57 -5.65 3.89 2.43
CA TRP A 57 -5.22 4.99 1.56
C TRP A 57 -5.56 4.76 0.08
N SER A 58 -5.80 3.51 -0.32
CA SER A 58 -6.27 3.18 -1.66
C SER A 58 -7.63 3.79 -1.96
N ILE A 59 -8.52 3.93 -0.96
CA ILE A 59 -9.89 4.44 -1.17
C ILE A 59 -9.88 5.88 -1.70
N PRO A 60 -9.31 6.89 -1.01
CA PRO A 60 -9.31 8.26 -1.53
C PRO A 60 -8.56 8.38 -2.87
N ILE A 61 -7.51 7.59 -3.09
CA ILE A 61 -6.77 7.57 -4.37
C ILE A 61 -7.65 7.06 -5.51
N LEU A 62 -8.39 5.96 -5.29
CA LEU A 62 -9.32 5.41 -6.27
C LEU A 62 -10.52 6.35 -6.51
N VAL A 63 -11.00 7.06 -5.49
CA VAL A 63 -12.04 8.09 -5.64
C VAL A 63 -11.56 9.25 -6.53
N ALA A 64 -10.28 9.62 -6.45
CA ALA A 64 -9.68 10.66 -7.30
C ALA A 64 -9.36 10.18 -8.74
N LEU A 65 -9.33 8.86 -8.98
CA LEU A 65 -8.92 8.27 -10.26
C LEU A 65 -9.74 8.75 -11.48
N PRO A 66 -11.08 8.87 -11.42
CA PRO A 66 -11.89 9.35 -12.56
C PRO A 66 -11.48 10.76 -13.03
N LEU A 67 -11.02 11.62 -12.12
CA LEU A 67 -10.59 12.99 -12.42
C LEU A 67 -9.36 13.03 -13.34
N THR A 68 -8.57 11.96 -13.34
CA THR A 68 -7.33 11.85 -14.14
C THR A 68 -7.45 10.87 -15.29
N TRP A 69 -8.61 10.26 -15.52
CA TRP A 69 -8.77 9.14 -16.47
C TRP A 69 -8.31 9.48 -17.89
N ARG A 70 -8.46 10.74 -18.33
CA ARG A 70 -8.00 11.18 -19.66
C ARG A 70 -6.47 11.28 -19.79
N ARG A 71 -5.74 11.32 -18.67
CA ARG A 71 -4.28 11.43 -18.59
C ARG A 71 -3.70 10.05 -18.27
N SER A 72 -3.40 9.26 -19.31
CA SER A 72 -2.98 7.85 -19.18
C SER A 72 -1.87 7.64 -18.15
N GLN A 73 -0.82 8.46 -18.18
CA GLN A 73 0.29 8.37 -17.23
C GLN A 73 -0.15 8.59 -15.78
N LEU A 74 -0.88 9.68 -15.49
CA LEU A 74 -1.35 9.97 -14.12
C LEU A 74 -2.36 8.95 -13.62
N SER A 75 -3.32 8.55 -14.47
CA SER A 75 -4.28 7.50 -14.10
C SER A 75 -3.59 6.17 -13.84
N GLY A 76 -2.56 5.82 -14.62
CA GLY A 76 -1.77 4.62 -14.41
C GLY A 76 -0.99 4.67 -13.10
N LEU A 77 -0.33 5.80 -12.82
CA LEU A 77 0.38 6.07 -11.57
C LEU A 77 -0.55 5.96 -10.36
N LEU A 78 -1.69 6.68 -10.35
CA LEU A 78 -2.63 6.67 -9.23
C LEU A 78 -3.21 5.28 -8.99
N LEU A 79 -3.60 4.57 -10.06
CA LEU A 79 -4.09 3.20 -9.94
C LEU A 79 -3.00 2.27 -9.38
N GLY A 80 -1.77 2.40 -9.86
CA GLY A 80 -0.66 1.57 -9.37
C GLY A 80 -0.32 1.86 -7.91
N VAL A 81 -0.29 3.12 -7.49
CA VAL A 81 -0.08 3.50 -6.09
C VAL A 81 -1.19 2.91 -5.21
N ALA A 82 -2.46 3.00 -5.62
CA ALA A 82 -3.56 2.40 -4.87
C ALA A 82 -3.41 0.87 -4.73
N LEU A 83 -3.07 0.18 -5.82
CA LEU A 83 -2.82 -1.27 -5.78
C LEU A 83 -1.61 -1.61 -4.90
N GLY A 84 -0.55 -0.78 -4.93
CA GLY A 84 0.65 -0.96 -4.13
C GLY A 84 0.38 -0.90 -2.63
N PHE A 85 -0.48 0.02 -2.17
CA PHE A 85 -0.93 0.05 -0.77
C PHE A 85 -1.67 -1.23 -0.37
N VAL A 86 -2.56 -1.75 -1.22
CA VAL A 86 -3.27 -3.02 -0.94
C VAL A 86 -2.28 -4.19 -0.88
N PHE A 87 -1.40 -4.32 -1.86
CA PHE A 87 -0.45 -5.43 -1.91
C PHE A 87 0.56 -5.39 -0.77
N SER A 88 1.06 -4.21 -0.42
CA SER A 88 1.94 -4.06 0.74
C SER A 88 1.23 -4.52 2.01
N ASP A 89 -0.02 -4.13 2.23
CA ASP A 89 -0.74 -4.48 3.46
C ASP A 89 -0.98 -6.00 3.55
N LEU A 90 -1.40 -6.61 2.44
CA LEU A 90 -1.57 -8.05 2.36
C LEU A 90 -0.25 -8.80 2.58
N LEU A 91 0.84 -8.37 1.95
CA LEU A 91 2.15 -8.98 2.16
C LEU A 91 2.61 -8.81 3.61
N HIS A 92 2.41 -7.64 4.20
CA HIS A 92 2.78 -7.38 5.57
C HIS A 92 2.06 -8.34 6.53
N HIS A 93 0.73 -8.40 6.44
CA HIS A 93 -0.09 -9.17 7.36
C HIS A 93 -0.09 -10.68 7.11
N PHE A 94 0.06 -11.13 5.87
CA PHE A 94 -0.06 -12.55 5.53
C PHE A 94 1.26 -13.23 5.18
N LEU A 95 2.35 -12.47 4.99
CA LEU A 95 3.68 -13.03 4.74
C LEU A 95 4.69 -12.55 5.78
N VAL A 96 4.90 -11.25 5.91
CA VAL A 96 5.99 -10.72 6.74
C VAL A 96 5.74 -10.94 8.23
N LEU A 97 4.59 -10.54 8.76
CA LEU A 97 4.25 -10.72 10.17
C LEU A 97 4.19 -12.19 10.59
N PRO A 98 3.54 -13.11 9.85
CA PRO A 98 3.56 -14.53 10.22
C PRO A 98 4.97 -15.13 10.25
N LEU A 99 5.84 -14.75 9.30
CA LEU A 99 7.22 -15.25 9.26
C LEU A 99 8.13 -14.65 10.34
N THR A 100 7.82 -13.44 10.83
CA THR A 100 8.69 -12.71 11.76
C THR A 100 8.21 -12.78 13.22
N VAL A 101 6.90 -12.79 13.45
CA VAL A 101 6.30 -12.75 14.80
C VAL A 101 5.27 -13.85 15.04
N GLY A 102 5.05 -14.77 14.08
CA GLY A 102 4.23 -15.97 14.25
C GLY A 102 2.71 -15.74 14.23
N ASN A 103 2.25 -14.54 13.89
CA ASN A 103 0.83 -14.21 13.73
C ASN A 103 0.63 -13.11 12.69
N THR A 104 -0.60 -12.89 12.23
CA THR A 104 -0.90 -11.94 11.16
C THR A 104 -0.95 -10.47 11.61
N GLY A 105 -0.84 -10.17 12.90
CA GLY A 105 -1.07 -8.83 13.43
C GLY A 105 -2.50 -8.32 13.27
N TRP A 106 -3.41 -9.17 12.75
CA TRP A 106 -4.80 -8.81 12.49
C TRP A 106 -5.59 -8.89 13.79
N HIS A 107 -5.46 -7.83 14.58
CA HIS A 107 -6.17 -7.68 15.85
C HIS A 107 -7.05 -6.46 15.70
N TRP A 108 -8.34 -6.66 15.43
CA TRP A 108 -9.31 -5.59 15.60
C TRP A 108 -9.36 -5.24 17.10
N PRO A 109 -9.37 -3.95 17.48
CA PRO A 109 -9.61 -3.55 18.86
C PRO A 109 -10.96 -4.08 19.38
#